data_AF-K8ZVE2-F1
#
_entry.id   AF-K8ZVE2-F1
#
_cell.length_a   1.000
_cell.length_b   1.000
_cell.length_c   1.000
_cell.angle_alpha   90.00
_cell.angle_beta   90.00
_cell.angle_gamma   90.00
#
_symmetry.space_group_name_H-M   'P 1'
#
loop_
_entity.id
_entity.type
_entity.pdbx_description
1 polymer ?
#
loop_
_entity_poly.entity_id
_entity_poly.type
_entity_poly.pdbx_seq_one_letter_code
_entity_poly.pdbx_strand_id
1 'polypeptide(L)' 'VATLCREHGMSNATFYKWRAKYGGMDTSLMARLKELEAENTRLKKMYAEERLKAEIIQEAMAKKW' A
#
# COMPACT_ATOMS: atom_id res chain seq x y z
N VAL A 1 19.10 19.46 10.32
CA VAL A 1 20.14 18.39 10.21
C VAL A 1 21.20 18.54 11.29
N ALA A 2 21.86 19.69 11.43
CA ALA A 2 22.88 19.89 12.47
C ALA A 2 22.37 19.66 13.91
N THR A 3 21.17 20.16 14.25
CA THR A 3 20.55 19.94 15.57
C THR A 3 20.24 18.46 15.81
N LEU A 4 19.59 17.80 14.83
CA LEU A 4 19.33 16.35 14.84
C LEU A 4 20.63 15.53 14.99
N CYS A 5 21.68 15.95 14.29
CA CYS A 5 22.98 15.30 14.36
C CYS A 5 23.59 15.42 15.76
N ARG A 6 23.47 16.60 16.39
CA ARG A 6 23.92 16.83 17.76
C ARG A 6 23.10 16.04 18.79
N GLU A 7 21.78 16.02 18.67
CA GLU A 7 20.87 15.28 19.54
C GLU A 7 21.14 13.78 19.53
N HIS A 8 21.49 13.23 18.36
CA HIS A 8 21.77 11.80 18.19
C HIS A 8 23.27 11.44 18.19
N GLY A 9 24.16 12.37 18.55
CA GLY A 9 25.60 12.13 18.61
C GLY A 9 26.23 11.69 17.29
N MET A 10 25.66 12.09 16.15
CA MET A 10 26.13 11.72 14.82
C MET A 10 26.75 12.91 14.10
N SER A 11 27.67 12.64 13.17
CA SER A 11 28.20 13.70 12.30
C SER A 11 27.23 13.99 11.15
N ASN A 12 27.24 15.24 10.66
CA ASN A 12 26.50 15.63 9.45
C ASN A 12 26.89 14.76 8.25
N ALA A 13 28.17 14.39 8.12
CA ALA A 13 28.65 13.54 7.03
C ALA A 13 28.03 12.12 7.10
N THR A 14 27.94 11.54 8.30
CA THR A 14 27.28 10.25 8.53
C THR A 14 25.80 10.32 8.16
N PHE A 15 25.11 11.40 8.54
CA PHE A 15 23.70 11.61 8.20
C PHE A 15 23.46 11.61 6.69
N TYR A 16 24.23 12.39 5.93
CA TYR A 16 24.06 12.45 4.47
C TYR A 16 24.43 11.13 3.79
N LYS A 17 25.45 10.40 4.28
CA LYS A 17 25.79 9.06 3.77
C LYS A 17 24.63 8.07 3.97
N TRP A 18 23.99 8.10 5.13
CA TRP A 18 22.82 7.26 5.42
C TRP A 18 21.60 7.68 4.62
N ARG A 19 21.36 8.98 4.50
CA ARG A 19 20.27 9.52 3.67
C ARG A 19 20.42 9.13 2.20
N ALA A 20 21.63 9.16 1.65
CA ALA A 20 21.88 8.71 0.27
C ALA A 20 21.64 7.20 0.10
N LYS A 21 22.03 6.39 1.10
CA LYS A 21 21.89 4.93 1.04
C LYS A 21 20.46 4.44 1.29
N TYR A 22 19.73 5.07 2.20
CA TYR A 22 18.45 4.56 2.71
C TYR A 22 17.26 5.51 2.49
N GLY A 23 17.50 6.80 2.24
CA GLY A 23 16.43 7.79 2.12
C GLY A 23 15.50 7.57 0.92
N GLY A 24 15.99 6.91 -0.14
CA GLY A 24 15.15 6.52 -1.29
C GLY A 24 14.40 5.20 -1.11
N MET A 25 14.93 4.30 -0.27
CA MET A 25 14.34 2.97 -0.03
C MET A 25 12.99 3.06 0.68
N ASP A 26 12.86 3.97 1.65
CA ASP A 26 11.60 4.23 2.33
C ASP A 26 10.52 4.72 1.35
N THR A 27 10.89 5.64 0.45
CA THR A 27 9.95 6.18 -0.55
C THR A 27 9.47 5.14 -1.56
N SER A 28 10.34 4.23 -1.99
CA SER A 28 9.95 3.16 -2.93
C SER A 28 9.07 2.10 -2.28
N LEU A 29 9.34 1.74 -1.02
CA LEU A 29 8.47 0.85 -0.24
C LEU A 29 7.10 1.48 0.01
N MET A 30 7.05 2.77 0.34
CA MET A 30 5.79 3.52 0.49
C MET A 30 5.01 3.61 -0.82
N ALA A 31 5.68 3.83 -1.95
CA ALA A 31 5.04 3.82 -3.27
C ALA A 31 4.43 2.44 -3.56
N ARG A 32 5.19 1.36 -3.30
CA ARG A 32 4.71 -0.01 -3.49
C ARG A 32 3.53 -0.35 -2.58
N LEU A 33 3.54 0.12 -1.33
CA LEU A 33 2.44 -0.06 -0.40
C LEU A 33 1.16 0.59 -0.95
N LYS A 34 1.24 1.83 -1.42
CA LYS A 34 0.08 2.54 -2.01
C LYS A 34 -0.46 1.85 -3.26
N GLU A 35 0.41 1.33 -4.13
CA GLU A 35 -0.01 0.52 -5.28
C GLU A 35 -0.78 -0.74 -4.84
N LEU A 36 -0.27 -1.45 -3.84
CA LEU A 36 -0.91 -2.66 -3.32
C LEU A 36 -2.26 -2.34 -2.65
N GLU A 37 -2.37 -1.23 -1.92
CA GLU A 37 -3.63 -0.77 -1.33
C GLU A 37 -4.67 -0.43 -2.39
N ALA A 38 -4.26 0.27 -3.46
CA ALA A 38 -5.13 0.60 -4.58
C ALA A 38 -5.61 -0.67 -5.31
N GLU A 39 -4.69 -1.61 -5.58
CA GLU A 39 -5.04 -2.87 -6.25
C GLU A 39 -5.96 -3.73 -5.37
N ASN A 40 -5.69 -3.83 -4.07
CA ASN A 40 -6.54 -4.56 -3.12
C ASN A 40 -7.96 -3.98 -3.10
N THR A 41 -8.09 -2.65 -3.12
CA THR A 41 -9.38 -1.96 -3.18
C THR A 41 -10.13 -2.31 -4.46
N ARG A 42 -9.43 -2.27 -5.61
CA ARG A 42 -10.00 -2.62 -6.91
C ARG A 42 -10.48 -4.08 -6.95
N LEU A 43 -9.65 -5.00 -6.45
CA LEU A 43 -9.97 -6.43 -6.40
C LEU A 43 -11.16 -6.73 -5.49
N LYS A 44 -11.23 -6.10 -4.31
CA LYS A 44 -12.38 -6.25 -3.41
C LYS A 44 -13.68 -5.78 -4.03
N LYS A 45 -13.66 -4.64 -4.74
CA LYS A 45 -14.83 -4.12 -5.45
C LYS A 45 -15.29 -5.11 -6.54
N MET A 46 -14.36 -5.57 -7.38
CA MET A 46 -14.66 -6.54 -8.43
C MET A 46 -15.23 -7.83 -7.87
N TYR A 47 -14.66 -8.36 -6.78
CA TYR A 47 -15.14 -9.55 -6.12
C TYR A 47 -16.57 -9.37 -5.57
N ALA A 48 -16.85 -8.25 -4.92
CA ALA A 48 -18.19 -7.96 -4.41
C ALA A 48 -19.23 -7.86 -5.54
N GLU A 49 -18.91 -7.18 -6.63
CA GLU A 49 -19.78 -7.07 -7.81
C GLU A 49 -20.04 -8.44 -8.44
N GLU A 50 -19.01 -9.27 -8.61
CA GLU A 50 -19.15 -10.58 -9.21
C GLU A 50 -19.93 -11.54 -8.30
N ARG A 51 -19.70 -11.46 -6.99
CA ARG A 51 -20.45 -12.24 -6.00
C ARG A 51 -21.93 -11.88 -6.01
N LEU A 52 -22.26 -10.58 -6.09
CA LEU A 52 -23.64 -10.12 -6.17
C LEU A 52 -24.34 -10.63 -7.45
N LYS A 53 -23.68 -10.58 -8.62
CA LYS A 53 -24.25 -11.15 -9.86
C LYS A 53 -24.52 -12.65 -9.71
N ALA A 54 -23.60 -13.38 -9.09
CA ALA A 54 -23.76 -14.81 -8.87
C ALA A 54 -24.98 -15.10 -7.98
N GLU A 55 -25.16 -14.33 -6.90
CA GLU A 55 -26.31 -14.46 -6.00
C GLU A 55 -27.64 -14.17 -6.72
N ILE A 56 -27.71 -13.11 -7.52
CA ILE A 56 -28.91 -12.78 -8.32
C ILE A 56 -29.28 -13.92 -9.28
N ILE A 57 -28.29 -14.51 -9.95
CA ILE A 57 -28.53 -15.63 -10.88
C ILE A 57 -29.06 -16.85 -10.11
N GLN A 58 -28.45 -17.17 -8.97
CA GLN A 58 -28.88 -18.29 -8.12
C GLN A 58 -30.32 -18.10 -7.61
N GLU A 59 -30.67 -16.91 -7.14
CA GLU A 59 -32.04 -16.61 -6.72
C GLU A 59 -33.05 -16.70 -7.87
N ALA A 60 -32.69 -16.21 -9.07
CA ALA A 60 -33.54 -16.29 -10.24
C ALA A 60 -33.76 -17.74 -10.71
N MET A 61 -32.75 -18.61 -10.57
CA MET A 61 -32.88 -20.03 -10.85
C MET A 61 -33.72 -20.76 -9.80
N ALA A 62 -33.60 -20.39 -8.51
CA ALA A 62 -34.38 -20.98 -7.43
C ALA A 62 -35.87 -20.67 -7.53
N LYS A 63 -36.25 -19.47 -8.00
CA LYS A 63 -37.66 -19.05 -8.18
C LYS A 63 -38.35 -19.65 -9.41
N LYS A 64 -37.64 -20.36 -10.28
CA LYS A 64 -38.19 -20.98 -11.51
C LYS A 64 -38.85 -22.34 -11.28
N TRP A 65 -38.87 -22.83 -10.04
CA TRP A 65 -39.49 -24.10 -9.63
C TRP A 65 -40.53 -23.86 -8.56
#